data_AF-A0A6B0XW71-F1
#
_entry.id   AF-A0A6B0XW71-F1
#
_cell.length_a   1.000
_cell.length_b   1.000
_cell.length_c   1.000
_cell.angle_alpha   90.00
_cell.angle_beta   90.00
_cell.angle_gamma   90.00
#
_symmetry.space_group_name_H-M   'P 1'
#
loop_
_entity.id
_entity.type
_entity.pdbx_description
1 polymer ?
#
loop_
_entity_poly.entity_id
_entity_poly.type
_entity_poly.pdbx_seq_one_letter_code
_entity_poly.pdbx_strand_id
1 'polypeptide(L)'
;MRNGRRHAPCLDWLRLRVTKTGRAWPWTTNRTGAPAYGNHRRHEPHTGCDAGTGRAAQGVAPPTEPPREGSGRPCRSRSPNDRPGGSRAQRGHGDAGAGHARPGAGPGVRGPYSASGTISLRNRATEGQAAPARLRTTAAGAGFVNGYTTVGVQLWGRDVGLLLETDDGRITFEYDRGFRDSRLEISPIHLPLDRLGPVSFPELASRPAFLGLPGVFADALPDRFGNAVIRRYFEARGRPEDAWSPLQRLLYVGDRAMGALAFQPPHDPGPGTEEALEVQALVDQARRVIEGDVSVAVPEMMQVGGSAGGARPKALILWDRTTGRVRSGFAHPEGGEESWLIKFDGVSRDASGLGMHAHRHPGPWGRVEYAYSRMARDAGIRMAETHLLHDGDLAHFMTRRFDRADSDRLHLHSLGGLQHIDFNDQFVFSYEGWFDSIRALEMGQASVNEAFRRMVFNVATVNFDDHVKNFAFLMGPAGRWRLAPAYDLTYAENDAWTRQHQMSVNGRFRDIKRTDLLRVGRTFDVPAAGRRIIEQVIEALDGWSAYADAAGVPEDMATFLDDRFEREIGVSRS
;
A
#
# COMPACT_ATOMS: atom_id res chain seq x y z
N MET A 1 -2.41 -59.59 4.18
CA MET A 1 -1.32 -60.60 4.25
C MET A 1 -0.69 -60.75 2.85
N ARG A 2 0.63 -60.97 2.78
CA ARG A 2 1.48 -61.33 1.59
C ARG A 2 1.35 -60.45 0.32
N ASN A 3 2.30 -59.57 0.00
CA ASN A 3 3.67 -59.74 -0.55
C ASN A 3 3.78 -60.29 -1.98
N GLY A 4 4.41 -59.50 -2.85
CA GLY A 4 5.00 -59.89 -4.16
C GLY A 4 5.71 -58.69 -4.80
N ARG A 5 7.04 -58.76 -5.00
CA ARG A 5 7.89 -57.68 -5.58
C ARG A 5 8.46 -58.08 -6.95
N ARG A 6 9.03 -57.08 -7.64
CA ARG A 6 9.96 -57.13 -8.81
C ARG A 6 9.24 -57.30 -10.18
N HIS A 7 9.74 -56.82 -11.32
CA HIS A 7 11.05 -56.24 -11.69
C HIS A 7 10.89 -54.99 -12.60
N ALA A 8 11.96 -54.18 -12.71
CA ALA A 8 12.13 -53.16 -13.75
C ALA A 8 13.11 -53.66 -14.85
N PRO A 9 13.15 -53.02 -16.03
CA PRO A 9 14.33 -53.02 -16.89
C PRO A 9 14.93 -51.61 -17.07
N CYS A 10 16.27 -51.55 -17.10
CA CYS A 10 17.04 -50.37 -17.49
C CYS A 10 17.09 -50.21 -19.02
N LEU A 11 17.29 -48.98 -19.49
CA LEU A 11 18.06 -48.71 -20.71
C LEU A 11 18.93 -47.49 -20.47
N ASP A 12 20.17 -47.57 -20.94
CA ASP A 12 21.29 -46.70 -20.60
C ASP A 12 21.84 -46.03 -21.87
N TRP A 13 22.83 -45.13 -21.73
CA TRP A 13 23.64 -44.49 -22.79
C TRP A 13 23.08 -43.25 -23.53
N LEU A 14 23.62 -42.08 -23.19
CA LEU A 14 24.78 -41.58 -23.95
C LEU A 14 25.70 -40.72 -23.07
N ARG A 15 27.02 -40.97 -23.14
CA ARG A 15 28.05 -40.17 -22.45
C ARG A 15 28.63 -39.14 -23.43
N LEU A 16 28.73 -37.88 -23.02
CA LEU A 16 29.64 -36.92 -23.62
C LEU A 16 30.71 -36.50 -22.61
N ARG A 17 31.95 -36.90 -22.90
CA ARG A 17 33.14 -36.43 -22.18
C ARG A 17 33.51 -35.05 -22.72
N VAL A 18 33.61 -34.04 -21.86
CA VAL A 18 34.35 -32.81 -22.18
C VAL A 18 35.78 -32.95 -21.64
N THR A 19 36.76 -32.81 -22.53
CA THR A 19 38.18 -32.96 -22.23
C THR A 19 38.75 -31.72 -21.54
N LYS A 20 39.52 -31.91 -20.46
CA LYS A 20 40.33 -30.85 -19.85
C LYS A 20 41.41 -30.37 -20.83
N THR A 21 41.34 -29.10 -21.23
CA THR A 21 42.49 -28.33 -21.74
C THR A 21 42.45 -26.91 -21.19
N GLY A 22 43.20 -26.66 -20.13
CA GLY A 22 43.42 -25.33 -19.54
C GLY A 22 44.81 -25.28 -18.94
N ARG A 23 45.68 -24.43 -19.47
CA ARG A 23 47.11 -24.35 -19.09
C ARG A 23 47.27 -23.53 -17.81
N ALA A 24 48.18 -23.95 -16.95
CA ALA A 24 48.68 -23.15 -15.82
C ALA A 24 49.80 -22.18 -16.27
N TRP A 25 50.39 -21.46 -15.29
CA TRP A 25 51.53 -20.51 -15.32
C TRP A 25 51.14 -19.04 -15.01
N PRO A 26 52.00 -18.26 -14.30
CA PRO A 26 51.73 -18.03 -12.87
C PRO A 26 51.65 -16.55 -12.46
N TRP A 27 51.22 -16.29 -11.21
CA TRP A 27 51.44 -15.00 -10.55
C TRP A 27 52.75 -15.00 -9.77
N THR A 28 53.65 -14.09 -10.12
CA THR A 28 54.91 -13.84 -9.41
C THR A 28 54.72 -12.88 -8.24
N THR A 29 55.47 -13.12 -7.17
CA THR A 29 55.59 -12.24 -6.02
C THR A 29 56.29 -10.93 -6.37
N ASN A 30 55.91 -9.82 -5.73
CA ASN A 30 56.93 -8.87 -5.29
C ASN A 30 56.58 -8.12 -3.99
N ARG A 31 57.57 -7.98 -3.11
CA ARG A 31 57.53 -7.19 -1.86
C ARG A 31 58.49 -6.00 -1.99
N THR A 32 58.00 -4.80 -1.78
CA THR A 32 58.75 -3.60 -1.30
C THR A 32 57.71 -2.55 -0.90
N GLY A 33 57.84 -1.76 0.17
CA GLY A 33 58.78 -1.73 1.29
C GLY A 33 58.29 -0.67 2.30
N ALA A 34 58.62 -0.80 3.58
CA ALA A 34 58.31 0.22 4.60
C ALA A 34 59.31 1.41 4.51
N PRO A 35 59.03 2.52 5.21
CA PRO A 35 59.73 2.66 6.50
C PRO A 35 58.84 3.14 7.66
N ALA A 36 59.33 2.93 8.88
CA ALA A 36 58.66 3.32 10.12
C ALA A 36 59.24 4.62 10.71
N TYR A 37 58.42 5.32 11.49
CA TYR A 37 58.84 6.17 12.61
C TYR A 37 57.83 5.96 13.74
N GLY A 38 58.29 5.89 14.98
CA GLY A 38 57.42 5.76 16.16
C GLY A 38 57.82 6.72 17.27
N ASN A 39 57.00 6.83 18.32
CA ASN A 39 57.51 7.20 19.64
C ASN A 39 56.59 6.75 20.80
N HIS A 40 57.15 6.72 22.01
CA HIS A 40 56.63 6.06 23.22
C HIS A 40 55.65 6.90 24.08
N ARG A 41 54.80 6.20 24.86
CA ARG A 41 54.76 6.12 26.36
C ARG A 41 53.42 5.49 26.80
N ARG A 42 53.38 4.33 27.50
CA ARG A 42 53.45 4.13 28.99
C ARG A 42 52.49 5.07 29.76
N HIS A 43 51.50 4.60 30.54
CA HIS A 43 51.64 3.72 31.72
C HIS A 43 50.36 2.92 32.10
N GLU A 44 50.46 2.13 33.18
CA GLU A 44 49.59 1.05 33.67
C GLU A 44 48.47 1.47 34.67
N PRO A 45 47.55 0.56 35.07
CA PRO A 45 46.27 0.89 35.73
C PRO A 45 46.29 0.77 37.26
N HIS A 46 45.20 1.16 37.91
CA HIS A 46 44.92 0.84 39.32
C HIS A 46 43.59 0.10 39.53
N THR A 47 43.68 -0.87 40.44
CA THR A 47 42.67 -1.79 40.96
C THR A 47 41.84 -1.22 42.10
N GLY A 48 40.68 -1.82 42.41
CA GLY A 48 40.29 -2.02 43.82
C GLY A 48 38.80 -1.99 44.18
N CYS A 49 38.24 -3.19 44.42
CA CYS A 49 37.37 -3.57 45.56
C CYS A 49 36.03 -2.82 45.83
N ASP A 50 35.14 -3.32 46.70
CA ASP A 50 34.54 -4.68 46.87
C ASP A 50 33.34 -4.55 47.85
N ALA A 51 32.38 -5.50 47.80
CA ALA A 51 31.32 -5.80 48.81
C ALA A 51 30.29 -4.71 49.24
N GLY A 52 29.08 -5.12 49.67
CA GLY A 52 28.18 -4.23 50.46
C GLY A 52 26.65 -4.44 50.48
N THR A 53 26.16 -5.66 50.68
CA THR A 53 24.79 -6.05 51.16
C THR A 53 23.85 -5.00 51.84
N GLY A 54 22.51 -5.07 51.64
CA GLY A 54 21.56 -4.57 52.67
C GLY A 54 20.06 -4.33 52.35
N ARG A 55 19.21 -5.34 52.62
CA ARG A 55 17.73 -5.39 52.68
C ARG A 55 16.89 -4.21 53.25
N ALA A 56 15.67 -4.05 52.69
CA ALA A 56 14.33 -3.77 53.34
C ALA A 56 14.10 -2.41 54.07
N ALA A 57 12.88 -1.90 54.37
CA ALA A 57 11.48 -2.32 54.12
C ALA A 57 10.48 -1.12 54.23
N GLN A 58 9.26 -1.27 53.68
CA GLN A 58 7.94 -0.75 54.14
C GLN A 58 7.73 0.73 54.62
N GLY A 59 6.72 1.41 54.04
CA GLY A 59 5.59 1.92 54.85
C GLY A 59 5.09 3.38 54.72
N VAL A 60 3.75 3.50 54.66
CA VAL A 60 2.89 4.63 55.14
C VAL A 60 2.62 5.86 54.23
N ALA A 61 1.35 6.26 54.21
CA ALA A 61 0.74 7.49 53.65
C ALA A 61 -0.48 7.87 54.54
N PRO A 62 -1.30 8.91 54.24
CA PRO A 62 -1.07 10.31 53.85
C PRO A 62 -1.44 11.27 55.05
N PRO A 63 -1.75 12.59 54.90
CA PRO A 63 -3.14 13.01 54.60
C PRO A 63 -3.43 14.46 54.04
N THR A 64 -4.74 14.73 53.82
CA THR A 64 -5.52 16.01 53.90
C THR A 64 -5.50 17.15 52.86
N GLU A 65 -6.70 17.40 52.32
CA GLU A 65 -7.33 18.67 51.85
C GLU A 65 -8.38 19.14 52.91
N PRO A 66 -9.20 20.21 52.75
CA PRO A 66 -9.05 21.53 52.10
C PRO A 66 -9.52 22.68 53.06
N PRO A 67 -9.89 23.89 52.58
CA PRO A 67 -11.27 24.34 52.88
C PRO A 67 -11.99 25.18 51.78
N ARG A 68 -13.32 25.30 51.95
CA ARG A 68 -14.25 26.26 51.29
C ARG A 68 -14.13 27.65 51.98
N GLU A 69 -14.83 28.76 51.67
CA GLU A 69 -16.10 29.05 50.98
C GLU A 69 -16.17 30.60 50.73
N GLY A 70 -17.03 31.14 49.86
CA GLY A 70 -17.15 32.62 49.75
C GLY A 70 -17.99 33.20 48.59
N SER A 71 -19.25 33.55 48.88
CA SER A 71 -20.27 34.12 47.97
C SER A 71 -20.04 35.58 47.51
N GLY A 72 -20.53 35.97 46.31
CA GLY A 72 -20.86 37.39 46.01
C GLY A 72 -21.00 37.81 44.54
N ARG A 73 -22.23 38.14 44.10
CA ARG A 73 -22.58 38.92 42.89
C ARG A 73 -23.45 40.12 43.33
N PRO A 74 -23.79 41.11 42.47
CA PRO A 74 -23.00 41.80 41.43
C PRO A 74 -23.13 43.35 41.55
N CYS A 75 -22.38 44.16 40.77
CA CYS A 75 -22.83 45.53 40.45
C CYS A 75 -22.19 46.15 39.20
N ARG A 76 -22.85 47.19 38.64
CA ARG A 76 -22.45 47.94 37.42
C ARG A 76 -21.70 49.23 37.78
N SER A 77 -20.85 49.77 36.88
CA SER A 77 -21.16 50.99 36.10
C SER A 77 -19.95 51.82 35.56
N ARG A 78 -20.18 52.42 34.38
CA ARG A 78 -19.71 53.73 33.83
C ARG A 78 -18.25 53.97 33.35
N SER A 79 -18.19 54.68 32.22
CA SER A 79 -17.03 55.33 31.57
C SER A 79 -16.94 56.84 31.93
N PRO A 80 -15.88 57.52 31.45
CA PRO A 80 -15.97 58.84 30.79
C PRO A 80 -15.64 58.73 29.28
N ASN A 81 -16.33 59.41 28.35
CA ASN A 81 -16.05 60.76 27.78
C ASN A 81 -14.74 60.85 26.96
N ASP A 82 -14.64 61.48 25.77
CA ASP A 82 -15.37 62.66 25.26
C ASP A 82 -15.82 62.63 23.76
N ARG A 83 -16.59 63.66 23.39
CA ARG A 83 -17.08 64.11 22.05
C ARG A 83 -16.62 65.58 21.85
N PRO A 84 -16.73 66.28 20.68
CA PRO A 84 -17.92 66.32 19.79
C PRO A 84 -17.72 66.67 18.28
N GLY A 85 -18.87 66.84 17.58
CA GLY A 85 -19.03 67.30 16.18
C GLY A 85 -19.48 66.16 15.26
N GLY A 86 -20.66 66.11 14.63
CA GLY A 86 -21.63 67.14 14.20
C GLY A 86 -21.64 67.17 12.66
N SER A 87 -22.76 67.09 11.91
CA SER A 87 -24.19 66.97 12.23
C SER A 87 -25.00 66.44 11.00
N ARG A 88 -26.25 65.97 11.23
CA ARG A 88 -27.44 65.85 10.32
C ARG A 88 -27.24 65.60 8.80
N ALA A 89 -27.83 64.54 8.19
CA ALA A 89 -29.25 64.39 7.76
C ALA A 89 -29.66 65.37 6.61
N GLN A 90 -30.50 65.04 5.61
CA GLN A 90 -31.56 64.02 5.51
C GLN A 90 -31.93 63.69 4.03
N ARG A 91 -32.94 62.81 3.85
CA ARG A 91 -33.48 62.19 2.60
C ARG A 91 -33.98 63.17 1.50
N GLY A 92 -34.08 62.67 0.25
CA GLY A 92 -34.94 63.26 -0.81
C GLY A 92 -35.09 62.37 -2.05
N HIS A 93 -36.33 62.16 -2.54
CA HIS A 93 -36.68 61.50 -3.81
C HIS A 93 -36.75 62.52 -4.97
N GLY A 94 -36.65 62.07 -6.23
CA GLY A 94 -36.98 62.86 -7.43
C GLY A 94 -36.69 62.09 -8.73
N ASP A 95 -37.49 62.27 -9.79
CA ASP A 95 -37.60 61.36 -10.95
C ASP A 95 -37.65 62.12 -12.31
N ALA A 96 -37.53 61.37 -13.43
CA ALA A 96 -37.59 61.78 -14.86
C ALA A 96 -36.45 62.68 -15.39
N GLY A 97 -35.94 62.61 -16.63
CA GLY A 97 -36.18 61.78 -17.84
C GLY A 97 -35.44 62.42 -19.04
N ALA A 98 -35.37 61.93 -20.29
CA ALA A 98 -35.64 60.64 -20.95
C ALA A 98 -35.01 60.67 -22.39
N GLY A 99 -34.68 59.54 -23.05
CA GLY A 99 -34.02 59.62 -24.39
C GLY A 99 -33.66 58.31 -25.13
N HIS A 100 -34.62 57.79 -25.90
CA HIS A 100 -34.53 56.95 -27.13
C HIS A 100 -33.61 55.70 -27.32
N ALA A 101 -34.30 54.62 -27.75
CA ALA A 101 -34.00 53.70 -28.87
C ALA A 101 -33.04 52.49 -28.69
N ARG A 102 -33.65 51.30 -28.87
CA ARG A 102 -33.11 49.97 -29.21
C ARG A 102 -33.26 49.74 -30.75
N PRO A 103 -32.85 48.62 -31.41
CA PRO A 103 -32.49 47.30 -30.86
C PRO A 103 -31.30 46.54 -31.51
N GLY A 104 -30.92 45.43 -30.87
CA GLY A 104 -30.14 44.33 -31.46
C GLY A 104 -30.37 43.06 -30.62
N ALA A 105 -30.90 42.00 -31.22
CA ALA A 105 -31.42 40.83 -30.49
C ALA A 105 -30.37 39.71 -30.33
N GLY A 106 -30.44 38.99 -29.22
CA GLY A 106 -29.71 37.74 -29.01
C GLY A 106 -30.60 36.66 -28.38
N PRO A 107 -30.75 35.47 -28.99
CA PRO A 107 -31.17 34.26 -28.28
C PRO A 107 -29.96 33.66 -27.53
N GLY A 108 -30.09 32.87 -26.48
CA GLY A 108 -31.24 32.08 -26.05
C GLY A 108 -30.82 30.61 -25.98
N VAL A 109 -30.15 30.22 -24.89
CA VAL A 109 -29.55 28.89 -24.74
C VAL A 109 -30.56 27.87 -24.18
N ARG A 110 -30.84 26.84 -24.96
CA ARG A 110 -31.31 25.51 -24.52
C ARG A 110 -30.57 24.46 -25.37
N GLY A 111 -30.27 23.28 -24.80
CA GLY A 111 -29.82 22.11 -25.58
C GLY A 111 -30.99 21.47 -26.38
N PRO A 112 -30.91 20.20 -26.82
CA PRO A 112 -30.00 19.12 -26.39
C PRO A 112 -29.54 18.16 -27.54
N TYR A 113 -29.04 16.97 -27.14
CA TYR A 113 -28.93 15.70 -27.88
C TYR A 113 -27.69 15.34 -28.73
N SER A 114 -27.55 14.03 -28.86
CA SER A 114 -26.45 13.19 -29.35
C SER A 114 -26.32 13.09 -30.87
N ALA A 115 -25.10 12.84 -31.35
CA ALA A 115 -24.86 12.14 -32.62
C ALA A 115 -23.58 11.31 -32.57
N SER A 116 -23.65 10.06 -33.04
CA SER A 116 -22.51 9.16 -33.21
C SER A 116 -21.61 9.60 -34.36
N GLY A 117 -20.29 9.49 -34.22
CA GLY A 117 -19.33 9.87 -35.27
C GLY A 117 -18.06 9.03 -35.25
N THR A 118 -18.01 8.02 -36.11
CA THR A 118 -16.82 7.17 -36.30
C THR A 118 -15.73 7.94 -37.05
N ILE A 119 -14.65 8.33 -36.37
CA ILE A 119 -13.50 8.98 -37.01
C ILE A 119 -12.44 7.93 -37.35
N SER A 120 -12.30 7.61 -38.63
CA SER A 120 -11.21 6.77 -39.14
C SER A 120 -9.98 7.62 -39.42
N LEU A 121 -8.94 7.51 -38.58
CA LEU A 121 -7.64 8.10 -38.84
C LEU A 121 -6.72 7.10 -39.55
N ARG A 122 -6.60 7.26 -40.87
CA ARG A 122 -5.53 6.60 -41.65
C ARG A 122 -4.19 7.25 -41.34
N ASN A 123 -3.38 6.65 -40.49
CA ASN A 123 -1.98 7.05 -40.35
C ASN A 123 -1.20 6.70 -41.63
N ARG A 124 -0.59 7.71 -42.26
CA ARG A 124 0.46 7.49 -43.27
C ARG A 124 1.68 6.90 -42.58
N ALA A 125 2.21 5.82 -43.12
CA ALA A 125 3.53 5.33 -42.71
C ALA A 125 4.61 6.33 -43.14
N THR A 126 5.42 6.78 -42.19
CA THR A 126 6.75 7.32 -42.44
C THR A 126 7.75 6.18 -42.34
N GLU A 127 8.34 5.79 -43.48
CA GLU A 127 9.44 4.83 -43.54
C GLU A 127 10.68 5.40 -42.83
N GLY A 128 11.45 4.57 -42.10
CA GLY A 128 12.74 5.00 -41.55
C GLY A 128 13.10 4.61 -40.12
N GLN A 129 12.49 3.59 -39.51
CA GLN A 129 13.04 2.96 -38.30
C GLN A 129 13.05 1.43 -38.45
N ALA A 130 14.20 0.81 -38.20
CA ALA A 130 14.35 -0.63 -38.24
C ALA A 130 13.55 -1.27 -37.08
N ALA A 131 12.70 -2.24 -37.40
CA ALA A 131 11.98 -2.99 -36.38
C ALA A 131 12.98 -3.73 -35.46
N PRO A 132 12.79 -3.70 -34.13
CA PRO A 132 13.66 -4.42 -33.21
C PRO A 132 13.62 -5.93 -33.53
N ALA A 133 14.79 -6.57 -33.45
CA ALA A 133 14.93 -7.99 -33.74
C ALA A 133 14.06 -8.82 -32.77
N ARG A 134 13.33 -9.80 -33.32
CA ARG A 134 12.47 -10.69 -32.53
C ARG A 134 13.30 -11.40 -31.45
N LEU A 135 12.90 -11.29 -30.19
CA LEU A 135 13.53 -11.98 -29.08
C LEU A 135 13.37 -13.50 -29.27
N ARG A 136 14.49 -14.23 -29.25
CA ARG A 136 14.47 -15.69 -29.22
C ARG A 136 14.32 -16.14 -27.77
N THR A 137 13.13 -16.61 -27.40
CA THR A 137 12.91 -17.22 -26.09
C THR A 137 13.59 -18.58 -26.00
N THR A 138 14.68 -18.64 -25.23
CA THR A 138 15.15 -19.85 -24.57
C THR A 138 15.32 -19.51 -23.10
N ALA A 139 14.75 -20.31 -22.19
CA ALA A 139 14.68 -20.07 -20.75
C ALA A 139 16.04 -20.16 -20.00
N ALA A 140 17.15 -19.93 -20.70
CA ALA A 140 18.51 -19.87 -20.19
C ALA A 140 19.20 -18.63 -20.79
N GLY A 141 19.00 -17.47 -20.14
CA GLY A 141 19.52 -16.21 -20.67
C GLY A 141 18.91 -14.95 -20.07
N ALA A 142 18.45 -15.00 -18.82
CA ALA A 142 18.08 -13.77 -18.11
C ALA A 142 19.38 -13.18 -17.52
N GLY A 143 19.71 -11.95 -17.93
CA GLY A 143 21.04 -11.37 -17.82
C GLY A 143 21.30 -10.34 -18.93
N PHE A 144 22.48 -9.70 -18.93
CA PHE A 144 22.83 -8.69 -19.92
C PHE A 144 22.91 -9.29 -21.33
N VAL A 145 21.96 -8.95 -22.20
CA VAL A 145 21.96 -9.37 -23.62
C VAL A 145 22.11 -8.12 -24.48
N ASN A 146 23.26 -8.02 -25.18
CA ASN A 146 23.58 -6.91 -26.07
C ASN A 146 23.51 -5.50 -25.42
N GLY A 147 23.79 -5.40 -24.11
CA GLY A 147 23.68 -4.17 -23.31
C GLY A 147 22.40 -4.09 -22.47
N TYR A 148 21.34 -4.78 -22.88
CA TYR A 148 20.02 -4.66 -22.26
C TYR A 148 19.89 -5.49 -20.98
N THR A 149 19.22 -4.92 -19.97
CA THR A 149 18.77 -5.67 -18.78
C THR A 149 17.52 -6.47 -19.16
N THR A 150 17.50 -7.76 -18.83
CA THR A 150 16.38 -8.65 -19.11
C THR A 150 15.89 -9.36 -17.86
N VAL A 151 14.58 -9.54 -17.75
CA VAL A 151 13.92 -10.22 -16.61
C VAL A 151 12.90 -11.21 -17.13
N GLY A 152 13.10 -12.49 -16.80
CA GLY A 152 12.09 -13.53 -17.01
C GLY A 152 10.96 -13.36 -15.99
N VAL A 153 9.72 -13.40 -16.45
CA VAL A 153 8.53 -13.37 -15.59
C VAL A 153 7.95 -14.77 -15.51
N GLN A 154 7.63 -15.24 -14.30
CA GLN A 154 6.98 -16.52 -14.05
C GLN A 154 5.70 -16.37 -13.24
N LEU A 155 4.76 -17.28 -13.46
CA LEU A 155 3.51 -17.44 -12.70
C LEU A 155 3.38 -18.93 -12.34
N TRP A 156 3.37 -19.25 -11.05
CA TRP A 156 3.37 -20.64 -10.55
C TRP A 156 4.49 -21.52 -11.18
N GLY A 157 5.68 -20.93 -11.40
CA GLY A 157 6.82 -21.61 -12.02
C GLY A 157 6.72 -21.83 -13.54
N ARG A 158 5.62 -21.40 -14.18
CA ARG A 158 5.50 -21.36 -15.65
C ARG A 158 6.04 -20.03 -16.16
N ASP A 159 6.88 -20.06 -17.18
CA ASP A 159 7.33 -18.87 -17.88
C ASP A 159 6.13 -18.14 -18.52
N VAL A 160 6.01 -16.85 -18.20
CA VAL A 160 4.97 -15.94 -18.67
C VAL A 160 5.47 -15.16 -19.88
N GLY A 161 6.72 -14.70 -19.82
CA GLY A 161 7.31 -13.83 -20.84
C GLY A 161 8.59 -13.17 -20.35
N LEU A 162 9.08 -12.21 -21.14
CA LEU A 162 10.31 -11.47 -20.88
C LEU A 162 10.04 -9.97 -20.81
N LEU A 163 10.59 -9.32 -19.79
CA LEU A 163 10.79 -7.87 -19.74
C LEU A 163 12.20 -7.54 -20.22
N LEU A 164 12.33 -6.46 -21.00
CA LEU A 164 13.58 -5.90 -21.48
C LEU A 164 13.60 -4.40 -21.22
N GLU A 165 14.69 -3.90 -20.64
CA GLU A 165 14.98 -2.47 -20.45
C GLU A 165 16.16 -2.07 -21.32
N THR A 166 15.97 -1.03 -22.13
CA THR A 166 17.01 -0.42 -22.98
C THR A 166 17.72 0.72 -22.25
N ASP A 167 18.90 1.11 -22.75
CA ASP A 167 19.74 2.16 -22.15
C ASP A 167 19.06 3.54 -22.02
N ASP A 168 18.00 3.81 -22.81
CA ASP A 168 17.14 5.00 -22.70
C ASP A 168 16.04 4.86 -21.63
N GLY A 169 16.06 3.79 -20.82
CA GLY A 169 15.08 3.49 -19.76
C GLY A 169 13.73 2.98 -20.27
N ARG A 170 13.59 2.67 -21.57
CA ARG A 170 12.34 2.14 -22.13
C ARG A 170 12.20 0.66 -21.79
N ILE A 171 11.06 0.33 -21.18
CA ILE A 171 10.72 -1.05 -20.83
C ILE A 171 9.73 -1.63 -21.85
N THR A 172 10.01 -2.86 -22.26
CA THR A 172 9.17 -3.64 -23.19
C THR A 172 8.92 -5.04 -22.63
N PHE A 173 7.69 -5.53 -22.74
CA PHE A 173 7.28 -6.88 -22.37
C PHE A 173 6.88 -7.69 -23.61
N GLU A 174 7.29 -8.95 -23.71
CA GLU A 174 6.76 -9.91 -24.70
C GLU A 174 6.35 -11.22 -23.99
N TYR A 175 5.11 -11.66 -24.21
CA TYR A 175 4.62 -12.96 -23.72
C TYR A 175 5.40 -14.12 -24.33
N ASP A 176 5.72 -15.14 -23.53
CA ASP A 176 6.19 -16.41 -24.07
C ASP A 176 5.08 -17.07 -24.89
N ARG A 177 5.46 -17.71 -25.99
CA ARG A 177 4.52 -18.34 -26.92
C ARG A 177 3.70 -19.43 -26.24
N GLY A 178 4.33 -20.26 -25.42
CA GLY A 178 3.67 -21.34 -24.69
C GLY A 178 2.80 -20.83 -23.54
N PHE A 179 3.00 -19.61 -23.03
CA PHE A 179 2.11 -19.03 -22.02
C PHE A 179 0.76 -18.62 -22.61
N ARG A 180 0.72 -18.14 -23.86
CA ARG A 180 -0.51 -17.64 -24.52
C ARG A 180 -1.63 -18.68 -24.58
N ASP A 181 -1.26 -19.94 -24.81
CA ASP A 181 -2.19 -21.06 -24.85
C ASP A 181 -2.79 -21.43 -23.48
N SER A 182 -2.31 -20.84 -22.38
CA SER A 182 -2.79 -21.11 -21.01
C SER A 182 -4.18 -20.58 -20.71
N ARG A 183 -4.62 -19.52 -21.41
CA ARG A 183 -5.80 -18.69 -21.07
C ARG A 183 -5.73 -18.04 -19.67
N LEU A 184 -4.55 -17.93 -19.07
CA LEU A 184 -4.32 -17.24 -17.80
C LEU A 184 -4.03 -15.75 -18.04
N GLU A 185 -5.09 -14.97 -18.17
CA GLU A 185 -5.02 -13.52 -18.35
C GLU A 185 -4.47 -12.82 -17.09
N ILE A 186 -3.17 -12.50 -17.07
CA ILE A 186 -2.53 -11.83 -15.91
C ILE A 186 -2.97 -10.36 -15.75
N SER A 187 -3.31 -9.69 -16.85
CA SER A 187 -3.76 -8.30 -16.89
C SER A 187 -4.58 -8.04 -18.17
N PRO A 188 -5.84 -8.52 -18.23
CA PRO A 188 -6.61 -8.59 -19.49
C PRO A 188 -6.95 -7.23 -20.12
N ILE A 189 -6.87 -6.12 -19.36
CA ILE A 189 -7.22 -4.79 -19.88
C ILE A 189 -6.11 -4.22 -20.77
N HIS A 190 -4.85 -4.27 -20.31
CA HIS A 190 -3.72 -3.66 -21.01
C HIS A 190 -2.79 -4.67 -21.69
N LEU A 191 -2.76 -5.91 -21.20
CA LEU A 191 -1.95 -7.02 -21.73
C LEU A 191 -2.80 -8.29 -21.97
N PRO A 192 -3.86 -8.25 -22.80
CA PRO A 192 -4.60 -9.46 -23.15
C PRO A 192 -3.71 -10.49 -23.89
N LEU A 193 -3.97 -11.80 -23.71
CA LEU A 193 -3.14 -12.87 -24.29
C LEU A 193 -3.18 -12.94 -25.82
N ASP A 194 -4.14 -12.27 -26.47
CA ASP A 194 -4.20 -12.14 -27.93
C ASP A 194 -3.20 -11.10 -28.47
N ARG A 195 -2.72 -10.17 -27.65
CA ARG A 195 -1.79 -9.10 -28.05
C ARG A 195 -0.46 -9.69 -28.52
N LEU A 196 -0.14 -9.54 -29.82
CA LEU A 196 1.03 -10.15 -30.45
C LEU A 196 2.27 -9.25 -30.40
N GLY A 197 3.42 -9.86 -30.09
CA GLY A 197 4.74 -9.22 -30.12
C GLY A 197 5.05 -8.35 -28.88
N PRO A 198 6.17 -7.61 -28.92
CA PRO A 198 6.62 -6.76 -27.81
C PRO A 198 5.70 -5.55 -27.57
N VAL A 199 5.47 -5.20 -26.30
CA VAL A 199 4.58 -4.14 -25.83
C VAL A 199 5.31 -3.22 -24.86
N SER A 200 5.19 -1.91 -25.03
CA SER A 200 5.73 -0.89 -24.09
C SER A 200 4.67 0.14 -23.76
N PHE A 201 4.79 0.77 -22.58
CA PHE A 201 3.89 1.82 -22.09
C PHE A 201 4.71 3.08 -21.72
N PRO A 202 5.26 3.81 -22.70
CA PRO A 202 6.13 4.97 -22.45
C PRO A 202 5.45 6.08 -21.62
N GLU A 203 4.12 6.19 -21.69
CA GLU A 203 3.30 7.09 -20.87
C GLU A 203 3.36 6.80 -19.35
N LEU A 204 3.84 5.61 -18.96
CA LEU A 204 4.05 5.21 -17.57
C LEU A 204 5.48 5.49 -17.07
N ALA A 205 6.41 5.88 -17.95
CA ALA A 205 7.79 6.18 -17.57
C ALA A 205 7.90 7.36 -16.59
N SER A 206 7.01 8.35 -16.71
CA SER A 206 6.94 9.51 -15.83
C SER A 206 6.07 9.32 -14.58
N ARG A 207 5.45 8.15 -14.41
CA ARG A 207 4.55 7.84 -13.28
C ARG A 207 5.32 7.13 -12.16
N PRO A 208 5.50 7.74 -10.97
CA PRO A 208 6.33 7.19 -9.90
C PRO A 208 5.96 5.76 -9.43
N ALA A 209 4.69 5.35 -9.55
CA ALA A 209 4.27 4.00 -9.19
C ALA A 209 4.62 2.93 -10.23
N PHE A 210 4.89 3.31 -11.48
CA PHE A 210 5.09 2.38 -12.60
C PHE A 210 6.51 2.38 -13.15
N LEU A 211 7.14 3.55 -13.28
CA LEU A 211 8.49 3.70 -13.83
C LEU A 211 8.63 3.03 -15.23
N GLY A 212 7.57 3.11 -16.05
CA GLY A 212 7.53 2.51 -17.39
C GLY A 212 7.16 1.02 -17.44
N LEU A 213 7.02 0.34 -16.28
CA LEU A 213 6.51 -1.02 -16.23
C LEU A 213 5.01 -1.06 -16.54
N PRO A 214 4.53 -2.11 -17.24
CA PRO A 214 3.13 -2.52 -17.18
C PRO A 214 2.66 -2.70 -15.73
N GLY A 215 1.45 -2.28 -15.41
CA GLY A 215 0.96 -2.18 -14.03
C GLY A 215 0.97 -3.48 -13.24
N VAL A 216 0.79 -4.61 -13.92
CA VAL A 216 0.84 -5.96 -13.33
C VAL A 216 2.23 -6.33 -12.79
N PHE A 217 3.29 -5.72 -13.31
CA PHE A 217 4.65 -5.89 -12.80
C PHE A 217 5.02 -4.76 -11.84
N ALA A 218 4.50 -3.54 -12.06
CA ALA A 218 4.65 -2.41 -11.15
C ALA A 218 4.07 -2.68 -9.75
N ASP A 219 2.99 -3.48 -9.65
CA ASP A 219 2.41 -3.93 -8.37
C ASP A 219 3.42 -4.71 -7.48
N ALA A 220 4.48 -5.28 -8.05
CA ALA A 220 5.53 -5.98 -7.32
C ALA A 220 6.70 -5.06 -6.88
N LEU A 221 6.72 -3.79 -7.30
CA LEU A 221 7.76 -2.85 -6.87
C LEU A 221 7.65 -2.54 -5.36
N PRO A 222 8.79 -2.41 -4.64
CA PRO A 222 8.78 -2.00 -3.24
C PRO A 222 8.29 -0.56 -3.06
N ASP A 223 7.85 -0.24 -1.84
CA ASP A 223 7.51 1.11 -1.43
C ASP A 223 8.75 2.00 -1.22
N ARG A 224 8.56 3.25 -0.77
CA ARG A 224 9.65 4.21 -0.53
C ARG A 224 10.75 3.66 0.36
N PHE A 225 10.38 2.84 1.36
CA PHE A 225 11.33 2.26 2.29
C PHE A 225 12.06 1.07 1.66
N GLY A 226 11.34 0.15 1.00
CA GLY A 226 11.98 -0.96 0.28
C GLY A 226 12.95 -0.49 -0.81
N ASN A 227 12.65 0.62 -1.51
CA ASN A 227 13.59 1.24 -2.46
C ASN A 227 14.88 1.76 -1.79
N ALA A 228 14.83 2.20 -0.52
CA ALA A 228 16.01 2.60 0.22
C ALA A 228 16.89 1.38 0.61
N VAL A 229 16.27 0.25 0.96
CA VAL A 229 16.98 -1.03 1.19
C VAL A 229 17.66 -1.50 -0.09
N ILE A 230 16.96 -1.52 -1.23
CA ILE A 230 17.52 -1.88 -2.54
C ILE A 230 18.70 -0.98 -2.90
N ARG A 231 18.55 0.33 -2.69
CA ARG A 231 19.63 1.27 -2.95
C ARG A 231 20.89 0.94 -2.14
N ARG A 232 20.75 0.66 -0.84
CA ARG A 232 21.87 0.27 0.01
C ARG A 232 22.48 -1.08 -0.39
N TYR A 233 21.66 -2.04 -0.82
CA TYR A 233 22.11 -3.35 -1.34
C TYR A 233 23.05 -3.19 -2.54
N PHE A 234 22.70 -2.30 -3.49
CA PHE A 234 23.51 -2.00 -4.68
C PHE A 234 24.72 -1.10 -4.39
N GLU A 235 24.57 -0.08 -3.52
CA GLU A 235 25.69 0.75 -3.04
C GLU A 235 26.78 -0.10 -2.39
N ALA A 236 26.41 -1.05 -1.52
CA ALA A 236 27.35 -1.98 -0.86
C ALA A 236 28.06 -2.94 -1.83
N ARG A 237 27.52 -3.11 -3.05
CA ARG A 237 28.11 -3.93 -4.13
C ARG A 237 28.83 -3.08 -5.18
N GLY A 238 28.96 -1.77 -4.96
CA GLY A 238 29.65 -0.85 -5.86
C GLY A 238 28.93 -0.57 -7.19
N ARG A 239 27.60 -0.77 -7.23
CA ARG A 239 26.76 -0.61 -8.43
C ARG A 239 25.52 0.28 -8.17
N PRO A 240 25.67 1.48 -7.57
CA PRO A 240 24.53 2.31 -7.11
C PRO A 240 23.55 2.70 -8.23
N GLU A 241 23.98 2.71 -9.48
CA GLU A 241 23.18 2.98 -10.67
C GLU A 241 22.05 1.96 -10.89
N ASP A 242 22.27 0.68 -10.58
CA ASP A 242 21.27 -0.38 -10.74
C ASP A 242 20.03 -0.17 -9.85
N ALA A 243 20.18 0.55 -8.73
CA ALA A 243 19.06 0.87 -7.85
C ALA A 243 17.98 1.74 -8.52
N TRP A 244 18.28 2.36 -9.67
CA TRP A 244 17.32 3.16 -10.44
C TRP A 244 16.55 2.34 -11.48
N SER A 245 17.10 1.22 -11.97
CA SER A 245 16.42 0.34 -12.93
C SER A 245 15.21 -0.35 -12.28
N PRO A 246 14.00 -0.24 -12.86
CA PRO A 246 12.83 -0.98 -12.39
C PRO A 246 13.01 -2.49 -12.53
N LEU A 247 13.72 -2.96 -13.56
CA LEU A 247 13.98 -4.40 -13.74
C LEU A 247 14.93 -4.94 -12.68
N GLN A 248 16.00 -4.21 -12.33
CA GLN A 248 16.90 -4.61 -11.24
C GLN A 248 16.17 -4.66 -9.88
N ARG A 249 15.19 -3.78 -9.65
CA ARG A 249 14.29 -3.85 -8.47
C ARG A 249 13.42 -5.10 -8.49
N LEU A 250 12.84 -5.46 -9.64
CA LEU A 250 12.08 -6.70 -9.78
C LEU A 250 12.95 -7.94 -9.53
N LEU A 251 14.20 -7.95 -10.02
CA LEU A 251 15.15 -9.04 -9.72
C LEU A 251 15.54 -9.12 -8.24
N TYR A 252 15.62 -7.98 -7.53
CA TYR A 252 15.86 -7.99 -6.09
C TYR A 252 14.65 -8.53 -5.30
N VAL A 253 13.43 -8.22 -5.75
CA VAL A 253 12.20 -8.81 -5.18
C VAL A 253 12.15 -10.32 -5.49
N GLY A 254 12.53 -10.74 -6.71
CA GLY A 254 12.66 -12.14 -7.09
C GLY A 254 11.32 -12.87 -7.02
N ASP A 255 11.24 -13.93 -6.23
CA ASP A 255 10.01 -14.67 -5.95
C ASP A 255 9.24 -14.15 -4.71
N ARG A 256 9.79 -13.19 -3.96
CA ARG A 256 9.27 -12.68 -2.68
C ARG A 256 8.08 -11.72 -2.83
N ALA A 257 7.69 -11.40 -4.06
CA ALA A 257 6.60 -10.47 -4.39
C ALA A 257 5.26 -10.84 -3.73
N MET A 258 4.42 -9.81 -3.54
CA MET A 258 2.99 -10.01 -3.31
C MET A 258 2.37 -10.74 -4.52
N GLY A 259 1.41 -11.62 -4.26
CA GLY A 259 0.82 -12.46 -5.29
C GLY A 259 1.70 -13.64 -5.74
N ALA A 260 1.46 -14.14 -6.95
CA ALA A 260 2.07 -15.37 -7.50
C ALA A 260 3.13 -15.15 -8.60
N LEU A 261 3.40 -13.90 -8.96
CA LEU A 261 4.47 -13.59 -9.92
C LEU A 261 5.86 -13.74 -9.27
N ALA A 262 6.82 -14.21 -10.07
CA ALA A 262 8.23 -14.27 -9.71
C ALA A 262 9.09 -13.75 -10.86
N PHE A 263 10.23 -13.15 -10.52
CA PHE A 263 11.14 -12.50 -11.47
C PHE A 263 12.51 -13.19 -11.45
N GLN A 264 13.05 -13.47 -12.64
CA GLN A 264 14.22 -14.33 -12.84
C GLN A 264 15.31 -13.63 -13.69
N PRO A 265 16.60 -13.78 -13.33
CA PRO A 265 17.12 -14.54 -12.21
C PRO A 265 17.13 -13.65 -10.95
N PRO A 266 16.66 -14.13 -9.79
CA PRO A 266 16.68 -13.30 -8.59
C PRO A 266 18.11 -12.87 -8.26
N HIS A 267 18.27 -11.63 -7.80
CA HIS A 267 19.46 -11.28 -7.04
C HIS A 267 19.48 -12.11 -5.76
N ASP A 268 20.67 -12.51 -5.32
CA ASP A 268 20.85 -13.08 -4.00
C ASP A 268 21.04 -11.93 -2.97
N PRO A 269 20.01 -11.59 -2.16
CA PRO A 269 20.15 -10.61 -1.08
C PRO A 269 21.22 -11.04 -0.05
N GLY A 270 21.51 -12.34 0.02
CA GLY A 270 22.13 -13.03 1.14
C GLY A 270 21.10 -13.90 1.86
N PRO A 271 21.52 -14.69 2.88
CA PRO A 271 20.59 -15.46 3.68
C PRO A 271 19.60 -14.52 4.38
N GLY A 272 18.35 -14.51 3.94
CA GLY A 272 17.26 -13.93 4.71
C GLY A 272 17.23 -14.65 6.06
N THR A 273 17.20 -13.89 7.16
CA THR A 273 17.35 -14.43 8.52
C THR A 273 16.30 -15.51 8.79
N GLU A 274 16.73 -16.78 8.77
CA GLU A 274 15.92 -17.96 9.11
C GLU A 274 15.56 -17.99 10.61
N GLU A 275 16.32 -17.23 11.41
CA GLU A 275 16.21 -17.08 12.85
C GLU A 275 14.85 -16.50 13.30
N ALA A 276 14.45 -16.85 14.53
CA ALA A 276 13.31 -16.25 15.19
C ALA A 276 13.58 -14.77 15.48
N LEU A 277 12.59 -13.92 15.19
CA LEU A 277 12.66 -12.49 15.40
C LEU A 277 11.86 -12.13 16.64
N GLU A 278 12.51 -11.51 17.63
CA GLU A 278 11.77 -10.88 18.71
C GLU A 278 10.99 -9.68 18.17
N VAL A 279 9.68 -9.65 18.43
CA VAL A 279 8.78 -8.59 17.96
C VAL A 279 9.25 -7.22 18.45
N GLN A 280 9.72 -7.14 19.71
CA GLN A 280 10.29 -5.92 20.26
C GLN A 280 11.49 -5.42 19.45
N ALA A 281 12.38 -6.30 18.99
CA ALA A 281 13.53 -5.93 18.17
C ALA A 281 13.11 -5.38 16.79
N LEU A 282 12.04 -5.93 16.19
CA LEU A 282 11.44 -5.37 14.97
C LEU A 282 10.81 -4.00 15.24
N VAL A 283 10.10 -3.81 16.35
CA VAL A 283 9.54 -2.51 16.75
C VAL A 283 10.65 -1.48 16.94
N ASP A 284 11.73 -1.83 17.65
CA ASP A 284 12.85 -0.92 17.95
C ASP A 284 13.71 -0.60 16.72
N GLN A 285 13.82 -1.51 15.76
CA GLN A 285 14.40 -1.21 14.45
C GLN A 285 13.49 -0.26 13.66
N ALA A 286 12.18 -0.52 13.63
CA ALA A 286 11.20 0.32 12.93
C ALA A 286 11.13 1.75 13.48
N ARG A 287 11.24 1.92 14.81
CA ARG A 287 11.35 3.22 15.51
C ARG A 287 12.52 4.06 14.98
N ARG A 288 13.74 3.54 15.14
CA ARG A 288 14.99 4.22 14.76
C ARG A 288 15.01 4.63 13.28
N VAL A 289 14.45 3.78 12.41
CA VAL A 289 14.32 4.07 10.97
C VAL A 289 13.44 5.27 10.69
N ILE A 290 12.30 5.41 11.37
CA ILE A 290 11.37 6.52 11.17
C ILE A 290 11.88 7.82 11.80
N GLU A 291 12.58 7.72 12.94
CA GLU A 291 13.36 8.80 13.56
C GLU A 291 14.49 9.31 12.64
N GLY A 292 14.88 8.53 11.63
CA GLY A 292 15.85 8.92 10.60
C GLY A 292 17.27 8.45 10.86
N ASP A 293 17.47 7.49 11.78
CA ASP A 293 18.77 6.87 12.01
C ASP A 293 19.17 5.96 10.83
N VAL A 294 19.93 6.54 9.91
CA VAL A 294 20.51 5.88 8.73
C VAL A 294 21.68 4.94 9.05
N SER A 295 22.10 4.84 10.32
CA SER A 295 23.13 3.87 10.74
C SER A 295 22.57 2.46 10.94
N VAL A 296 21.26 2.32 11.20
CA VAL A 296 20.61 1.04 11.48
C VAL A 296 20.56 0.14 10.25
N ALA A 297 21.03 -1.10 10.41
CA ALA A 297 20.75 -2.17 9.46
C ALA A 297 19.27 -2.56 9.58
N VAL A 298 18.46 -2.15 8.60
CA VAL A 298 17.03 -2.42 8.61
C VAL A 298 16.74 -3.78 7.98
N PRO A 299 15.86 -4.61 8.58
CA PRO A 299 15.46 -5.87 7.96
C PRO A 299 14.81 -5.66 6.60
N GLU A 300 15.17 -6.49 5.62
CA GLU A 300 14.62 -6.41 4.26
C GLU A 300 13.09 -6.55 4.20
N MET A 301 12.50 -7.22 5.19
CA MET A 301 11.07 -7.46 5.32
C MET A 301 10.25 -6.23 5.75
N MET A 302 10.90 -5.14 6.15
CA MET A 302 10.23 -3.90 6.51
C MET A 302 9.81 -3.08 5.28
N GLN A 303 8.75 -2.32 5.48
CA GLN A 303 8.12 -1.40 4.55
C GLN A 303 7.61 -0.19 5.37
N VAL A 304 7.46 0.97 4.76
CA VAL A 304 6.88 2.16 5.43
C VAL A 304 5.88 2.77 4.47
N GLY A 305 4.60 2.49 4.74
CA GLY A 305 3.49 3.05 3.98
C GLY A 305 3.13 4.44 4.48
N GLY A 306 2.69 5.31 3.57
CA GLY A 306 1.78 6.38 3.95
C GLY A 306 0.47 5.75 4.41
N SER A 307 -0.08 6.26 5.50
CA SER A 307 -1.45 6.00 5.96
C SER A 307 -1.98 7.28 6.59
N ALA A 308 -3.28 7.38 6.84
CA ALA A 308 -3.84 8.60 7.45
C ALA A 308 -3.36 8.87 8.88
N GLY A 309 -2.93 7.83 9.62
CA GLY A 309 -2.23 7.95 10.91
C GLY A 309 -0.75 8.33 10.79
N GLY A 310 -0.28 8.70 9.59
CA GLY A 310 1.11 8.99 9.27
C GLY A 310 1.85 7.82 8.63
N ALA A 311 3.18 7.94 8.55
CA ALA A 311 4.06 6.92 7.99
C ALA A 311 4.23 5.75 8.99
N ARG A 312 3.34 4.77 8.97
CA ARG A 312 3.42 3.58 9.85
C ARG A 312 4.33 2.52 9.21
N PRO A 313 5.30 1.97 9.97
CA PRO A 313 6.11 0.87 9.49
C PRO A 313 5.28 -0.42 9.50
N LYS A 314 5.53 -1.27 8.52
CA LYS A 314 4.86 -2.55 8.35
C LYS A 314 5.90 -3.61 7.95
N ALA A 315 5.66 -4.86 8.32
CA ALA A 315 6.56 -5.96 7.96
C ALA A 315 5.77 -7.18 7.49
N LEU A 316 6.38 -7.96 6.62
CA LEU A 316 5.92 -9.31 6.30
C LEU A 316 6.52 -10.27 7.32
N ILE A 317 5.68 -11.07 7.97
CA ILE A 317 6.10 -12.03 8.99
C ILE A 317 5.49 -13.42 8.76
N LEU A 318 6.17 -14.43 9.28
CA LEU A 318 5.60 -15.73 9.59
C LEU A 318 5.28 -15.77 11.08
N TRP A 319 4.09 -16.26 11.45
CA TRP A 319 3.64 -16.33 12.83
C TRP A 319 3.08 -17.73 13.14
N ASP A 320 3.66 -18.40 14.14
CA ASP A 320 3.07 -19.58 14.76
C ASP A 320 2.22 -19.14 15.96
N ARG A 321 0.90 -19.32 15.86
CA ARG A 321 -0.05 -18.97 16.92
C ARG A 321 0.08 -19.85 18.17
N THR A 322 0.67 -21.03 18.05
CA THR A 322 0.78 -22.02 19.14
C THR A 322 1.92 -21.65 20.08
N THR A 323 3.06 -21.24 19.51
CA THR A 323 4.25 -20.84 20.27
C THR A 323 4.39 -19.33 20.44
N GLY A 324 3.63 -18.54 19.68
CA GLY A 324 3.79 -17.09 19.59
C GLY A 324 5.00 -16.65 18.76
N ARG A 325 5.78 -17.59 18.20
CA ARG A 325 7.03 -17.32 17.48
C ARG A 325 6.78 -16.52 16.21
N VAL A 326 7.59 -15.49 15.99
CA VAL A 326 7.62 -14.67 14.78
C VAL A 326 8.94 -14.88 14.03
N ARG A 327 8.87 -14.97 12.70
CA ARG A 327 10.01 -15.09 11.78
C ARG A 327 9.83 -14.18 10.57
N SER A 328 10.88 -14.05 9.76
CA SER A 328 10.85 -13.30 8.50
C SER A 328 9.76 -13.81 7.57
N GLY A 329 8.90 -12.91 7.05
CA GLY A 329 7.91 -13.23 6.01
C GLY A 329 8.49 -13.59 4.65
N PHE A 330 9.83 -13.57 4.52
CA PHE A 330 10.58 -14.05 3.36
C PHE A 330 11.27 -15.40 3.58
N ALA A 331 11.26 -15.95 4.80
CA ALA A 331 11.70 -17.33 5.03
C ALA A 331 10.66 -18.32 4.48
N HIS A 332 11.07 -19.57 4.29
CA HIS A 332 10.12 -20.64 3.99
C HIS A 332 9.27 -20.96 5.24
N PRO A 333 7.92 -21.04 5.12
CA PRO A 333 7.05 -21.39 6.24
C PRO A 333 7.36 -22.78 6.80
N GLU A 334 7.48 -22.90 8.12
CA GLU A 334 7.67 -24.17 8.82
C GLU A 334 6.47 -24.48 9.72
N GLY A 335 6.18 -25.77 9.95
CA GLY A 335 5.46 -26.21 11.16
C GLY A 335 4.14 -25.52 11.52
N GLY A 336 3.28 -25.18 10.55
CA GLY A 336 2.00 -24.51 10.82
C GLY A 336 2.08 -22.99 10.95
N GLU A 337 3.25 -22.39 10.70
CA GLU A 337 3.41 -20.94 10.58
C GLU A 337 2.52 -20.36 9.48
N GLU A 338 1.80 -19.30 9.83
CA GLU A 338 0.94 -18.57 8.91
C GLU A 338 1.63 -17.29 8.42
N SER A 339 1.31 -16.83 7.20
CA SER A 339 1.91 -15.62 6.65
C SER A 339 1.02 -14.39 6.91
N TRP A 340 1.60 -13.35 7.49
CA TRP A 340 0.91 -12.14 7.94
C TRP A 340 1.65 -10.87 7.50
N LEU A 341 0.92 -9.77 7.43
CA LEU A 341 1.46 -8.42 7.44
C LEU A 341 1.13 -7.77 8.78
N ILE A 342 2.16 -7.32 9.50
CA ILE A 342 2.04 -6.55 10.74
C ILE A 342 2.25 -5.07 10.44
N LYS A 343 1.44 -4.20 11.06
CA LYS A 343 1.58 -2.74 11.08
C LYS A 343 1.87 -2.31 12.52
N PHE A 344 3.02 -1.71 12.75
CA PHE A 344 3.42 -1.38 14.12
C PHE A 344 2.83 -0.06 14.59
N ASP A 345 2.04 -0.10 15.67
CA ASP A 345 1.84 1.04 16.56
C ASP A 345 3.13 1.39 17.32
N GLY A 346 3.14 2.55 17.99
CA GLY A 346 4.32 3.00 18.72
C GLY A 346 5.36 3.73 17.86
N VAL A 347 5.06 3.99 16.59
CA VAL A 347 6.00 4.62 15.65
C VAL A 347 5.29 5.64 14.76
N SER A 348 5.58 6.93 15.01
CA SER A 348 5.14 8.05 14.18
C SER A 348 6.29 9.01 13.98
N ARG A 349 6.46 9.50 12.75
CA ARG A 349 7.38 10.62 12.51
C ARG A 349 6.68 11.90 12.99
N ASP A 350 7.32 12.64 13.89
CA ASP A 350 6.85 13.95 14.34
C ASP A 350 6.74 14.90 13.14
N ALA A 351 5.54 15.00 12.58
CA ALA A 351 5.25 15.88 11.46
C ALA A 351 5.15 17.32 11.97
N SER A 352 6.31 17.98 12.06
CA SER A 352 6.41 19.41 12.33
C SER A 352 5.77 20.23 11.18
N GLY A 353 4.45 20.39 11.19
CA GLY A 353 3.76 21.23 10.21
C GLY A 353 2.26 20.99 10.03
N LEU A 354 1.45 21.50 10.97
CA LEU A 354 0.01 21.83 10.88
C LEU A 354 -0.97 20.67 10.48
N GLY A 355 -2.02 20.38 11.25
CA GLY A 355 -2.50 21.05 12.47
C GLY A 355 -3.47 20.24 13.34
N MET A 356 -3.83 20.88 14.45
CA MET A 356 -4.62 20.40 15.60
C MET A 356 -4.07 19.21 16.42
N HIS A 357 -3.63 19.56 17.64
CA HIS A 357 -3.28 18.71 18.77
C HIS A 357 -2.11 17.74 18.60
N ALA A 358 -0.92 18.24 18.99
CA ALA A 358 0.26 17.46 19.28
C ALA A 358 0.04 16.53 20.49
N HIS A 359 -0.57 15.37 20.25
CA HIS A 359 -0.47 14.25 21.18
C HIS A 359 0.93 13.65 21.00
N ARG A 360 1.77 13.75 22.04
CA ARG A 360 3.15 13.20 22.10
C ARG A 360 3.20 11.66 22.14
N HIS A 361 2.08 11.01 21.83
CA HIS A 361 1.95 9.56 21.79
C HIS A 361 1.49 9.17 20.37
N PRO A 362 2.17 8.22 19.71
CA PRO A 362 1.65 7.63 18.47
C PRO A 362 0.25 7.09 18.75
N GLY A 363 -0.73 7.55 17.99
CA GLY A 363 -2.14 7.24 18.22
C GLY A 363 -2.43 5.72 18.20
N PRO A 364 -3.57 5.29 18.77
CA PRO A 364 -3.97 3.89 18.94
C PRO A 364 -4.43 3.24 17.61
N TRP A 365 -3.73 3.51 16.51
CA TRP A 365 -4.14 3.25 15.14
C TRP A 365 -4.32 1.77 14.84
N GLY A 366 -3.54 0.88 15.47
CA GLY A 366 -3.69 -0.56 15.33
C GLY A 366 -4.98 -1.06 15.97
N ARG A 367 -5.36 -0.49 17.11
CA ARG A 367 -6.64 -0.77 17.78
C ARG A 367 -7.83 -0.24 16.96
N VAL A 368 -7.71 0.98 16.43
CA VAL A 368 -8.72 1.57 15.53
C VAL A 368 -8.90 0.71 14.27
N GLU A 369 -7.80 0.33 13.59
CA GLU A 369 -7.82 -0.51 12.40
C GLU A 369 -8.38 -1.92 12.71
N TYR A 370 -8.12 -2.47 13.90
CA TYR A 370 -8.74 -3.72 14.35
C TYR A 370 -10.25 -3.56 14.56
N ALA A 371 -10.70 -2.52 15.26
CA ALA A 371 -12.12 -2.22 15.47
C ALA A 371 -12.86 -2.06 14.11
N TYR A 372 -12.28 -1.29 13.18
CA TYR A 372 -12.76 -1.17 11.80
C TYR A 372 -12.85 -2.53 11.11
N SER A 373 -11.84 -3.40 11.26
CA SER A 373 -11.86 -4.72 10.64
C SER A 373 -12.95 -5.64 11.18
N ARG A 374 -13.36 -5.45 12.45
CA ARG A 374 -14.49 -6.17 13.07
C ARG A 374 -15.82 -5.62 12.58
N MET A 375 -16.01 -4.30 12.67
CA MET A 375 -17.18 -3.58 12.18
C MET A 375 -17.45 -3.85 10.67
N ALA A 376 -16.40 -3.92 9.85
CA ALA A 376 -16.49 -4.25 8.43
C ALA A 376 -17.02 -5.67 8.18
N ARG A 377 -16.61 -6.66 8.98
CA ARG A 377 -17.12 -8.04 8.84
C ARG A 377 -18.62 -8.12 9.15
N ASP A 378 -19.05 -7.42 10.20
CA ASP A 378 -20.43 -7.47 10.67
C ASP A 378 -21.35 -6.63 9.74
N ALA A 379 -20.82 -5.57 9.12
CA ALA A 379 -21.39 -4.90 7.95
C ALA A 379 -21.50 -5.80 6.69
N GLY A 380 -20.94 -7.01 6.72
CA GLY A 380 -21.00 -8.01 5.66
C GLY A 380 -19.88 -7.93 4.62
N ILE A 381 -18.78 -7.23 4.89
CA ILE A 381 -17.60 -7.17 4.01
C ILE A 381 -16.74 -8.41 4.24
N ARG A 382 -16.30 -9.07 3.16
CA ARG A 382 -15.27 -10.10 3.27
C ARG A 382 -13.91 -9.47 3.56
N MET A 383 -13.57 -9.32 4.83
CA MET A 383 -12.24 -8.92 5.29
C MET A 383 -11.24 -10.08 5.27
N ALA A 384 -9.95 -9.76 5.17
CA ALA A 384 -8.89 -10.70 5.57
C ALA A 384 -9.02 -11.05 7.07
N GLU A 385 -8.37 -12.13 7.53
CA GLU A 385 -8.27 -12.41 8.96
C GLU A 385 -7.38 -11.35 9.64
N THR A 386 -7.72 -10.93 10.85
CA THR A 386 -7.05 -9.84 11.57
C THR A 386 -6.83 -10.18 13.03
N HIS A 387 -5.75 -9.66 13.61
CA HIS A 387 -5.36 -9.88 14.99
C HIS A 387 -4.70 -8.63 15.58
N LEU A 388 -4.68 -8.50 16.90
CA LEU A 388 -3.87 -7.51 17.63
C LEU A 388 -2.75 -8.24 18.36
N LEU A 389 -1.51 -7.92 18.04
CA LEU A 389 -0.35 -8.38 18.77
C LEU A 389 0.01 -7.33 19.82
N HIS A 390 -0.21 -7.67 21.09
CA HIS A 390 0.06 -6.78 22.21
C HIS A 390 1.55 -6.76 22.57
N ASP A 391 2.11 -5.56 22.74
CA ASP A 391 3.50 -5.31 23.14
C ASP A 391 3.50 -4.22 24.22
N GLY A 392 3.42 -4.64 25.49
CA GLY A 392 3.12 -3.73 26.61
C GLY A 392 1.80 -2.99 26.40
N ASP A 393 1.86 -1.65 26.41
CA ASP A 393 0.69 -0.79 26.17
C ASP A 393 0.29 -0.72 24.67
N LEU A 394 1.22 -1.07 23.76
CA LEU A 394 1.00 -1.03 22.32
C LEU A 394 0.21 -2.25 21.84
N ALA A 395 -0.47 -2.09 20.70
CA ALA A 395 -1.17 -3.16 20.02
C ALA A 395 -0.94 -3.04 18.51
N HIS A 396 -0.07 -3.87 17.96
CA HIS A 396 0.24 -3.85 16.54
C HIS A 396 -0.86 -4.59 15.76
N PHE A 397 -1.37 -3.96 14.71
CA PHE A 397 -2.40 -4.55 13.87
C PHE A 397 -1.78 -5.58 12.92
N MET A 398 -2.34 -6.78 12.89
CA MET A 398 -1.94 -7.85 11.99
C MET A 398 -3.08 -8.19 11.04
N THR A 399 -2.78 -8.38 9.76
CA THR A 399 -3.69 -8.90 8.74
C THR A 399 -3.08 -10.10 8.01
N ARG A 400 -3.84 -11.18 7.88
CA ARG A 400 -3.37 -12.44 7.29
C ARG A 400 -3.28 -12.30 5.78
N ARG A 401 -2.20 -12.81 5.20
CA ARG A 401 -1.96 -12.74 3.75
C ARG A 401 -2.93 -13.63 2.97
N PHE A 402 -3.93 -12.99 2.38
CA PHE A 402 -4.89 -13.64 1.49
C PHE A 402 -4.30 -14.09 0.15
N ASP A 403 -3.08 -13.66 -0.19
CA ASP A 403 -2.33 -14.07 -1.39
C ASP A 403 -1.44 -15.32 -1.17
N ARG A 404 -1.60 -15.98 -0.01
CA ARG A 404 -0.89 -17.18 0.45
C ARG A 404 -1.88 -18.21 1.03
N ALA A 405 -2.87 -18.59 0.24
CA ALA A 405 -3.96 -19.46 0.68
C ALA A 405 -3.48 -20.92 0.80
N ASP A 406 -3.38 -21.44 2.03
CA ASP A 406 -3.11 -22.84 2.35
C ASP A 406 -1.93 -23.44 1.56
N SER A 407 -0.80 -22.71 1.54
CA SER A 407 0.45 -22.91 0.78
C SER A 407 0.47 -22.48 -0.70
N ASP A 408 -0.69 -22.29 -1.35
CA ASP A 408 -0.74 -21.77 -2.72
C ASP A 408 -0.63 -20.24 -2.78
N ARG A 409 0.26 -19.74 -3.64
CA ARG A 409 0.30 -18.32 -4.01
C ARG A 409 -0.87 -18.01 -4.95
N LEU A 410 -1.57 -16.90 -4.76
CA LEU A 410 -2.58 -16.42 -5.73
C LEU A 410 -2.02 -15.30 -6.58
N HIS A 411 -2.34 -15.24 -7.88
CA HIS A 411 -2.02 -14.04 -8.67
C HIS A 411 -2.79 -12.86 -8.09
N LEU A 412 -2.12 -11.71 -7.94
CA LEU A 412 -2.66 -10.50 -7.33
C LEU A 412 -2.43 -9.35 -8.31
N HIS A 413 -3.46 -8.51 -8.47
CA HIS A 413 -3.36 -7.29 -9.26
C HIS A 413 -4.16 -6.19 -8.54
N SER A 414 -3.54 -5.04 -8.26
CA SER A 414 -4.26 -3.89 -7.70
C SER A 414 -5.14 -3.24 -8.76
N LEU A 415 -6.14 -2.46 -8.35
CA LEU A 415 -6.96 -1.67 -9.27
C LEU A 415 -6.11 -0.62 -10.00
N GLY A 416 -5.15 0.00 -9.32
CA GLY A 416 -4.20 0.95 -9.92
C GLY A 416 -3.33 0.29 -10.98
N GLY A 417 -2.79 -0.89 -10.68
CA GLY A 417 -2.07 -1.72 -11.62
C GLY A 417 -2.93 -2.14 -12.81
N LEU A 418 -4.16 -2.60 -12.57
CA LEU A 418 -5.07 -3.10 -13.62
C LEU A 418 -5.53 -2.00 -14.58
N GLN A 419 -5.70 -0.78 -14.08
CA GLN A 419 -6.16 0.37 -14.87
C GLN A 419 -5.03 1.28 -15.36
N HIS A 420 -3.78 1.02 -14.97
CA HIS A 420 -2.64 1.93 -15.21
C HIS A 420 -2.84 3.34 -14.61
N ILE A 421 -3.44 3.41 -13.41
CA ILE A 421 -3.66 4.64 -12.65
C ILE A 421 -2.65 4.72 -11.50
N ASP A 422 -1.90 5.82 -11.42
CA ASP A 422 -0.95 6.03 -10.33
C ASP A 422 -1.73 6.47 -9.08
N PHE A 423 -1.48 5.82 -7.95
CA PHE A 423 -2.09 6.20 -6.68
C PHE A 423 -1.63 7.60 -6.20
N ASN A 424 -0.53 8.12 -6.75
CA ASN A 424 -0.08 9.50 -6.51
C ASN A 424 -0.97 10.54 -7.23
N ASP A 425 -1.70 10.14 -8.28
CA ASP A 425 -2.62 11.02 -9.01
C ASP A 425 -3.97 11.11 -8.29
N GLN A 426 -4.07 12.03 -7.33
CA GLN A 426 -5.32 12.20 -6.56
C GLN A 426 -6.51 12.62 -7.44
N PHE A 427 -7.70 12.11 -7.10
CA PHE A 427 -8.99 12.52 -7.66
C PHE A 427 -9.18 12.23 -9.16
N VAL A 428 -8.42 11.30 -9.74
CA VAL A 428 -8.52 10.92 -11.17
C VAL A 428 -9.39 9.69 -11.44
N PHE A 429 -9.88 9.01 -10.40
CA PHE A 429 -10.64 7.75 -10.53
C PHE A 429 -11.93 7.74 -9.70
N SER A 430 -12.77 6.72 -9.93
CA SER A 430 -14.08 6.61 -9.27
C SER A 430 -14.46 5.16 -8.95
N TYR A 431 -15.38 5.00 -8.00
CA TYR A 431 -15.93 3.69 -7.64
C TYR A 431 -16.69 3.04 -8.80
N GLU A 432 -17.33 3.83 -9.66
CA GLU A 432 -17.95 3.34 -10.89
C GLU A 432 -16.92 2.68 -11.82
N GLY A 433 -15.73 3.29 -12.01
CA GLY A 433 -14.64 2.70 -12.78
C GLY A 433 -14.10 1.40 -12.16
N TRP A 434 -14.14 1.26 -10.84
CA TRP A 434 -13.83 -0.01 -10.17
C TRP A 434 -14.91 -1.07 -10.45
N PHE A 435 -16.19 -0.69 -10.44
CA PHE A 435 -17.29 -1.62 -10.71
C PHE A 435 -17.31 -2.06 -12.18
N ASP A 436 -16.95 -1.18 -13.12
CA ASP A 436 -16.70 -1.53 -14.52
C ASP A 436 -15.50 -2.48 -14.67
N SER A 437 -14.44 -2.31 -13.87
CA SER A 437 -13.31 -3.26 -13.81
C SER A 437 -13.76 -4.66 -13.35
N ILE A 438 -14.64 -4.74 -12.34
CA ILE A 438 -15.23 -6.00 -11.86
C ILE A 438 -16.08 -6.67 -12.94
N ARG A 439 -16.80 -5.88 -13.76
CA ARG A 439 -17.57 -6.37 -14.91
C ARG A 439 -16.67 -6.86 -16.04
N ALA A 440 -15.60 -6.14 -16.35
CA ALA A 440 -14.60 -6.52 -17.37
C ALA A 440 -13.84 -7.81 -17.02
N LEU A 441 -13.68 -8.12 -15.72
CA LEU A 441 -13.12 -9.38 -15.21
C LEU A 441 -14.16 -10.51 -15.03
N GLU A 442 -15.41 -10.30 -15.50
CA GLU A 442 -16.51 -11.27 -15.48
C GLU A 442 -16.88 -11.83 -14.09
N MET A 443 -16.60 -11.07 -13.02
CA MET A 443 -16.65 -11.55 -11.63
C MET A 443 -18.07 -11.66 -11.02
N GLY A 444 -19.11 -11.40 -11.83
CA GLY A 444 -20.52 -11.50 -11.47
C GLY A 444 -21.05 -10.43 -10.49
N GLN A 445 -22.38 -10.31 -10.42
CA GLN A 445 -23.07 -9.28 -9.64
C GLN A 445 -22.78 -9.36 -8.13
N ALA A 446 -22.47 -10.55 -7.59
CA ALA A 446 -22.07 -10.70 -6.18
C ALA A 446 -20.80 -9.89 -5.85
N SER A 447 -19.84 -9.82 -6.78
CA SER A 447 -18.63 -9.01 -6.62
C SER A 447 -18.92 -7.51 -6.71
N VAL A 448 -19.85 -7.09 -7.57
CA VAL A 448 -20.32 -5.70 -7.66
C VAL A 448 -21.03 -5.28 -6.37
N ASN A 449 -21.88 -6.14 -5.80
CA ASN A 449 -22.56 -5.89 -4.53
C ASN A 449 -21.57 -5.77 -3.35
N GLU A 450 -20.52 -6.58 -3.34
CA GLU A 450 -19.42 -6.53 -2.35
C GLU A 450 -18.59 -5.23 -2.48
N ALA A 451 -18.29 -4.80 -3.71
CA ALA A 451 -17.59 -3.54 -3.95
C ALA A 451 -18.46 -2.31 -3.59
N PHE A 452 -19.76 -2.36 -3.90
CA PHE A 452 -20.73 -1.36 -3.46
C PHE A 452 -20.79 -1.26 -1.93
N ARG A 453 -20.77 -2.39 -1.20
CA ARG A 453 -20.70 -2.38 0.27
C ARG A 453 -19.43 -1.70 0.78
N ARG A 454 -18.26 -2.00 0.19
CA ARG A 454 -16.98 -1.37 0.58
C ARG A 454 -16.97 0.13 0.32
N MET A 455 -17.55 0.58 -0.80
CA MET A 455 -17.77 2.01 -1.08
C MET A 455 -18.62 2.68 0.01
N VAL A 456 -19.78 2.09 0.32
CA VAL A 456 -20.68 2.64 1.34
C VAL A 456 -20.01 2.67 2.71
N PHE A 457 -19.26 1.62 3.08
CA PHE A 457 -18.50 1.57 4.32
C PHE A 457 -17.42 2.67 4.39
N ASN A 458 -16.57 2.81 3.37
CA ASN A 458 -15.54 3.85 3.35
C ASN A 458 -16.12 5.26 3.51
N VAL A 459 -17.26 5.55 2.87
CA VAL A 459 -17.99 6.82 3.04
C VAL A 459 -18.54 6.96 4.46
N ALA A 460 -19.18 5.92 4.99
CA ALA A 460 -19.78 5.93 6.32
C ALA A 460 -18.74 6.13 7.44
N THR A 461 -17.57 5.52 7.31
CA THR A 461 -16.52 5.49 8.34
C THR A 461 -15.41 6.50 8.10
N VAL A 462 -15.60 7.50 7.23
CA VAL A 462 -14.61 8.54 6.92
C VAL A 462 -13.23 7.96 6.53
N ASN A 463 -13.23 6.91 5.70
CA ASN A 463 -11.99 6.37 5.13
C ASN A 463 -11.68 7.09 3.80
N PHE A 464 -11.02 8.26 3.88
CA PHE A 464 -10.56 8.98 2.70
C PHE A 464 -9.24 8.44 2.11
N ASP A 465 -8.67 7.35 2.66
CA ASP A 465 -7.52 6.65 2.07
C ASP A 465 -7.93 5.55 1.05
N ASP A 466 -9.04 5.77 0.36
CA ASP A 466 -9.68 4.80 -0.52
C ASP A 466 -9.17 4.84 -1.97
N HIS A 467 -7.84 4.90 -2.11
CA HIS A 467 -7.19 4.96 -3.42
C HIS A 467 -7.08 3.60 -4.12
N VAL A 468 -6.74 3.64 -5.41
CA VAL A 468 -6.66 2.49 -6.32
C VAL A 468 -5.68 1.36 -5.91
N LYS A 469 -4.80 1.56 -4.92
CA LYS A 469 -3.98 0.47 -4.34
C LYS A 469 -4.66 -0.31 -3.20
N ASN A 470 -5.74 0.22 -2.62
CA ASN A 470 -6.49 -0.43 -1.52
C ASN A 470 -7.63 -1.34 -2.03
N PHE A 471 -7.72 -1.51 -3.35
CA PHE A 471 -8.58 -2.50 -4.00
C PHE A 471 -7.73 -3.42 -4.87
N ALA A 472 -7.95 -4.73 -4.76
CA ALA A 472 -7.21 -5.72 -5.52
C ALA A 472 -8.09 -6.91 -5.96
N PHE A 473 -7.60 -7.58 -6.99
CA PHE A 473 -8.18 -8.76 -7.60
C PHE A 473 -7.23 -9.95 -7.40
N LEU A 474 -7.82 -11.15 -7.26
CA LEU A 474 -7.09 -12.40 -7.10
C LEU A 474 -7.48 -13.38 -8.21
N MET A 475 -6.49 -14.08 -8.78
CA MET A 475 -6.71 -15.19 -9.70
C MET A 475 -5.95 -16.43 -9.21
N GLY A 476 -6.65 -17.57 -9.12
CA GLY A 476 -6.03 -18.87 -8.83
C GLY A 476 -5.67 -19.64 -10.12
N PRO A 477 -5.03 -20.82 -10.02
CA PRO A 477 -4.59 -21.62 -11.18
C PRO A 477 -5.67 -21.97 -12.21
N ALA A 478 -6.95 -21.88 -11.84
CA ALA A 478 -8.09 -22.08 -12.74
C ALA A 478 -8.47 -20.85 -13.58
N GLY A 479 -7.68 -19.76 -13.57
CA GLY A 479 -7.89 -18.56 -14.40
C GLY A 479 -9.07 -17.67 -14.00
N ARG A 480 -9.80 -18.00 -12.92
CA ARG A 480 -10.97 -17.23 -12.47
C ARG A 480 -10.59 -16.11 -11.52
N TRP A 481 -10.99 -14.88 -11.87
CA TRP A 481 -10.84 -13.70 -11.04
C TRP A 481 -11.88 -13.62 -9.91
N ARG A 482 -11.47 -13.11 -8.75
CA ARG A 482 -12.32 -12.77 -7.60
C ARG A 482 -11.81 -11.51 -6.90
N LEU A 483 -12.68 -10.77 -6.20
CA LEU A 483 -12.22 -9.67 -5.36
C LEU A 483 -11.35 -10.22 -4.22
N ALA A 484 -10.21 -9.59 -3.98
CA ALA A 484 -9.46 -9.79 -2.75
C ALA A 484 -10.37 -9.53 -1.54
N PRO A 485 -10.15 -10.20 -0.39
CA PRO A 485 -10.66 -9.72 0.88
C PRO A 485 -10.26 -8.25 1.09
N ALA A 486 -11.09 -7.46 1.77
CA ALA A 486 -10.73 -6.09 2.08
C ALA A 486 -9.60 -6.02 3.12
N TYR A 487 -8.80 -4.97 3.00
CA TYR A 487 -7.62 -4.63 3.79
C TYR A 487 -7.50 -3.08 3.82
N ASP A 488 -6.66 -2.54 4.70
CA ASP A 488 -6.47 -1.08 4.86
C ASP A 488 -7.77 -0.28 5.09
N LEU A 489 -8.62 -0.79 6.00
CA LEU A 489 -9.82 -0.07 6.46
C LEU A 489 -9.53 0.56 7.82
N THR A 490 -9.43 1.88 7.84
CA THR A 490 -9.18 2.69 9.04
C THR A 490 -9.85 4.06 8.89
N TYR A 491 -9.97 4.81 9.99
CA TYR A 491 -10.26 6.24 9.92
C TYR A 491 -9.17 6.93 9.11
N ALA A 492 -9.57 7.79 8.17
CA ALA A 492 -8.63 8.52 7.35
C ALA A 492 -9.13 9.92 6.99
N GLU A 493 -8.80 10.91 7.82
CA GLU A 493 -9.04 12.33 7.53
C GLU A 493 -7.89 13.19 8.07
N ASN A 494 -7.32 14.05 7.21
CA ASN A 494 -6.36 15.09 7.59
C ASN A 494 -6.37 16.24 6.55
N ASP A 495 -5.74 17.37 6.86
CA ASP A 495 -5.73 18.55 5.96
C ASP A 495 -4.91 18.38 4.67
N ALA A 496 -4.25 17.22 4.49
CA ALA A 496 -3.28 16.97 3.43
C ALA A 496 -3.76 15.86 2.46
N TRP A 497 -3.12 14.69 2.50
CA TRP A 497 -3.33 13.59 1.55
C TRP A 497 -4.77 13.08 1.59
N THR A 498 -5.31 12.88 2.80
CA THR A 498 -6.65 12.33 3.04
C THR A 498 -7.61 13.43 3.47
N ARG A 499 -7.66 14.55 2.73
CA ARG A 499 -8.64 15.62 2.97
C ARG A 499 -10.05 15.27 2.51
N GLN A 500 -10.17 14.38 1.55
CA GLN A 500 -11.42 13.93 0.95
C GLN A 500 -11.13 12.59 0.26
N HIS A 501 -12.15 11.77 -0.04
CA HIS A 501 -11.99 10.51 -0.75
C HIS A 501 -11.08 10.67 -1.99
N GLN A 502 -10.22 9.69 -2.22
CA GLN A 502 -9.33 9.68 -3.38
C GLN A 502 -10.03 9.13 -4.62
N MET A 503 -11.07 8.30 -4.44
CA MET A 503 -11.98 7.85 -5.49
C MET A 503 -13.36 8.50 -5.35
N SER A 504 -13.92 8.99 -6.47
CA SER A 504 -15.24 9.63 -6.44
C SER A 504 -16.41 8.65 -6.41
N VAL A 505 -17.52 9.12 -5.83
CA VAL A 505 -18.84 8.49 -5.87
C VAL A 505 -19.82 9.48 -6.51
N ASN A 506 -20.46 9.13 -7.63
CA ASN A 506 -21.32 10.03 -8.41
C ASN A 506 -20.64 11.38 -8.73
N GLY A 507 -19.33 11.35 -9.02
CA GLY A 507 -18.51 12.54 -9.28
C GLY A 507 -18.20 13.42 -8.05
N ARG A 508 -18.48 12.96 -6.83
CA ARG A 508 -18.13 13.66 -5.56
C ARG A 508 -17.02 12.93 -4.81
N PHE A 509 -16.11 13.69 -4.21
CA PHE A 509 -15.02 13.20 -3.36
C PHE A 509 -15.21 13.55 -1.87
N ARG A 510 -16.12 14.47 -1.57
CA ARG A 510 -16.53 14.89 -0.21
C ARG A 510 -18.02 15.18 -0.26
N ASP A 511 -18.68 15.26 0.90
CA ASP A 511 -20.12 15.55 0.99
C ASP A 511 -20.98 14.55 0.20
N ILE A 512 -20.56 13.28 0.18
CA ILE A 512 -21.26 12.20 -0.51
C ILE A 512 -22.52 11.87 0.31
N LYS A 513 -23.70 12.06 -0.27
CA LYS A 513 -24.97 11.87 0.46
C LYS A 513 -25.59 10.52 0.10
N ARG A 514 -26.52 10.02 0.93
CA ARG A 514 -27.26 8.76 0.67
C ARG A 514 -27.90 8.71 -0.73
N THR A 515 -28.29 9.85 -1.29
CA THR A 515 -28.83 9.97 -2.66
C THR A 515 -27.80 9.70 -3.76
N ASP A 516 -26.51 9.98 -3.53
CA ASP A 516 -25.41 9.65 -4.44
C ASP A 516 -25.15 8.15 -4.44
N LEU A 517 -25.00 7.56 -3.24
CA LEU A 517 -24.85 6.11 -3.06
C LEU A 517 -26.00 5.34 -3.74
N LEU A 518 -27.25 5.77 -3.53
CA LEU A 518 -28.43 5.18 -4.15
C LEU A 518 -28.53 5.43 -5.67
N ARG A 519 -27.83 6.42 -6.23
CA ARG A 519 -27.74 6.61 -7.69
C ARG A 519 -26.74 5.63 -8.29
N VAL A 520 -25.53 5.54 -7.73
CA VAL A 520 -24.53 4.55 -8.15
C VAL A 520 -25.10 3.14 -8.06
N GLY A 521 -25.80 2.81 -6.97
CA GLY A 521 -26.46 1.52 -6.80
C GLY A 521 -27.54 1.22 -7.86
N ARG A 522 -28.13 2.22 -8.52
CA ARG A 522 -29.04 1.98 -9.66
C ARG A 522 -28.26 1.72 -10.96
N THR A 523 -27.19 2.48 -11.21
CA THR A 523 -26.35 2.35 -12.41
C THR A 523 -25.69 0.98 -12.53
N PHE A 524 -25.39 0.33 -11.39
CA PHE A 524 -24.69 -0.95 -11.32
C PHE A 524 -25.57 -2.13 -10.90
N ASP A 525 -26.89 -2.03 -11.11
CA ASP A 525 -27.87 -3.11 -10.88
C ASP A 525 -27.94 -3.61 -9.43
N VAL A 526 -27.64 -2.72 -8.49
CA VAL A 526 -27.74 -2.89 -7.03
C VAL A 526 -28.96 -2.15 -6.41
N PRO A 527 -30.12 -1.86 -7.06
CA PRO A 527 -31.09 -0.90 -6.50
C PRO A 527 -31.82 -1.38 -5.23
N ALA A 528 -32.16 -2.68 -5.15
CA ALA A 528 -32.83 -3.28 -3.99
C ALA A 528 -31.85 -3.93 -3.00
N ALA A 529 -30.65 -4.31 -3.46
CA ALA A 529 -29.56 -4.71 -2.57
C ALA A 529 -28.92 -3.49 -1.90
N GLY A 530 -28.80 -2.37 -2.61
CA GLY A 530 -28.07 -1.17 -2.18
C GLY A 530 -28.70 -0.44 -1.00
N ARG A 531 -30.05 -0.38 -0.94
CA ARG A 531 -30.75 0.10 0.28
C ARG A 531 -30.38 -0.76 1.50
N ARG A 532 -30.55 -2.08 1.39
CA ARG A 532 -30.22 -3.05 2.43
C ARG A 532 -28.74 -3.05 2.82
N ILE A 533 -27.84 -2.82 1.86
CA ILE A 533 -26.40 -2.68 2.13
C ILE A 533 -26.11 -1.39 2.91
N ILE A 534 -26.75 -0.26 2.56
CA ILE A 534 -26.60 0.98 3.32
C ILE A 534 -27.18 0.83 4.73
N GLU A 535 -28.33 0.17 4.87
CA GLU A 535 -28.93 -0.15 6.17
C GLU A 535 -28.02 -1.08 7.00
N GLN A 536 -27.49 -2.16 6.43
CA GLN A 536 -26.55 -3.09 7.09
C GLN A 536 -25.23 -2.40 7.52
N VAL A 537 -24.71 -1.47 6.71
CA VAL A 537 -23.51 -0.70 7.08
C VAL A 537 -23.83 0.24 8.24
N ILE A 538 -24.95 0.96 8.22
CA ILE A 538 -25.35 1.86 9.31
C ILE A 538 -25.56 1.07 10.62
N GLU A 539 -26.27 -0.06 10.56
CA GLU A 539 -26.48 -0.95 11.72
C GLU A 539 -25.15 -1.43 12.34
N ALA A 540 -24.15 -1.73 11.51
CA ALA A 540 -22.81 -2.05 12.00
C ALA A 540 -22.09 -0.83 12.61
N LEU A 541 -22.27 0.39 12.07
CA LEU A 541 -21.72 1.62 12.65
C LEU A 541 -22.39 1.99 13.98
N ASP A 542 -23.67 1.69 14.17
CA ASP A 542 -24.38 1.93 15.44
C ASP A 542 -23.83 1.04 16.58
N GLY A 543 -23.13 -0.04 16.25
CA GLY A 543 -22.36 -0.86 17.18
C GLY A 543 -20.92 -0.37 17.47
N TRP A 544 -20.51 0.80 16.96
CA TRP A 544 -19.12 1.29 17.03
C TRP A 544 -18.45 1.15 18.41
N SER A 545 -19.13 1.59 19.47
CA SER A 545 -18.63 1.53 20.86
C SER A 545 -18.20 0.12 21.26
N ALA A 546 -18.99 -0.91 20.93
CA ALA A 546 -18.66 -2.30 21.26
C ALA A 546 -17.41 -2.81 20.51
N TYR A 547 -17.15 -2.36 19.27
CA TYR A 547 -15.92 -2.70 18.56
C TYR A 547 -14.70 -1.93 19.09
N ALA A 548 -14.89 -0.67 19.46
CA ALA A 548 -13.87 0.17 20.08
C ALA A 548 -13.42 -0.40 21.43
N ASP A 549 -14.37 -0.73 22.31
CA ASP A 549 -14.13 -1.37 23.60
C ASP A 549 -13.42 -2.73 23.44
N ALA A 550 -13.91 -3.59 22.54
CA ALA A 550 -13.31 -4.91 22.30
C ALA A 550 -11.89 -4.85 21.70
N ALA A 551 -11.50 -3.74 21.08
CA ALA A 551 -10.14 -3.46 20.62
C ALA A 551 -9.29 -2.70 21.66
N GLY A 552 -9.91 -2.20 22.73
CA GLY A 552 -9.30 -1.31 23.72
C GLY A 552 -8.92 0.06 23.15
N VAL A 553 -9.69 0.60 22.20
CA VAL A 553 -9.52 1.97 21.70
C VAL A 553 -9.78 2.94 22.87
N PRO A 554 -8.87 3.90 23.14
CA PRO A 554 -9.08 4.95 24.14
C PRO A 554 -10.41 5.71 23.96
N GLU A 555 -11.07 6.02 25.06
CA GLU A 555 -12.42 6.62 25.11
C GLU A 555 -12.52 7.96 24.35
N ASP A 556 -11.47 8.78 24.39
CA ASP A 556 -11.38 10.05 23.67
C ASP A 556 -11.37 9.84 22.14
N MET A 557 -10.58 8.88 21.66
CA MET A 557 -10.55 8.47 20.25
C MET A 557 -11.85 7.78 19.83
N ALA A 558 -12.41 6.92 20.68
CA ALA A 558 -13.67 6.23 20.39
C ALA A 558 -14.82 7.24 20.23
N THR A 559 -14.93 8.19 21.15
CA THR A 559 -15.92 9.26 21.12
C THR A 559 -15.73 10.15 19.89
N PHE A 560 -14.50 10.60 19.63
CA PHE A 560 -14.17 11.43 18.46
C PHE A 560 -14.61 10.77 17.13
N LEU A 561 -14.33 9.48 16.97
CA LEU A 561 -14.67 8.74 15.75
C LEU A 561 -16.18 8.57 15.59
N ASP A 562 -16.92 8.29 16.67
CA ASP A 562 -18.38 8.18 16.63
C ASP A 562 -19.02 9.49 16.16
N ASP A 563 -18.57 10.59 16.76
CA ASP A 563 -18.91 11.97 16.40
C ASP A 563 -18.65 12.26 14.91
N ARG A 564 -17.54 11.77 14.34
CA ARG A 564 -17.24 11.92 12.90
C ARG A 564 -18.21 11.11 12.03
N PHE A 565 -18.59 9.89 12.42
CA PHE A 565 -19.47 9.01 11.64
C PHE A 565 -20.88 9.57 11.45
N GLU A 566 -21.49 10.14 12.50
CA GLU A 566 -22.85 10.70 12.43
C GLU A 566 -22.98 11.79 11.34
N ARG A 567 -21.88 12.50 11.06
CA ARG A 567 -21.83 13.61 10.09
C ARG A 567 -21.82 13.15 8.63
N GLU A 568 -21.30 11.96 8.29
CA GLU A 568 -20.96 11.64 6.88
C GLU A 568 -22.06 10.97 6.03
N ILE A 569 -23.12 10.37 6.59
CA ILE A 569 -24.23 9.82 5.77
C ILE A 569 -25.59 10.52 6.02
N GLY A 570 -25.61 11.56 6.86
CA GLY A 570 -26.86 12.17 7.32
C GLY A 570 -27.63 11.20 8.22
N VAL A 571 -26.88 10.43 9.01
CA VAL A 571 -27.42 9.47 9.96
C VAL A 571 -27.83 10.24 11.21
N SER A 572 -29.07 10.75 11.20
CA SER A 572 -29.74 10.97 12.49
C SER A 572 -30.01 9.59 13.06
N ARG A 573 -29.09 9.10 13.90
CA ARG A 573 -29.37 7.96 14.79
C ARG A 573 -30.58 8.32 15.65
N SER A 574 -31.43 7.34 15.91
CA SER A 574 -32.76 7.52 16.53
C SER A 574 -32.74 7.43 18.04
#